data_AF-A0A4Q3YRE9-F1
#
_entry.id   AF-A0A4Q3YRE9-F1
#
_cell.length_a   1.000
_cell.length_b   1.000
_cell.length_c   1.000
_cell.angle_alpha   90.00
_cell.angle_beta   90.00
_cell.angle_gamma   90.00
#
_symmetry.space_group_name_H-M   'P 1'
#
loop_
_entity.id
_entity.type
_entity.pdbx_description
1 polymer ?
#
loop_
_entity_poly.entity_id
_entity_poly.type
_entity_poly.pdbx_seq_one_letter_code
_entity_poly.pdbx_strand_id
1 'polypeptide(L)'
;MSASATQVKQGVELVSASGDSLTEIVAEVGQMGLFVNTVTASTSEQAVSLREISSSADQMDKATQQNAAMVEETTAATQSLSRETETLADMVARFKVRGGQPVSARTQSSALRATAAAMAAPAPAPRPVPKAIPRSVGNTAVAASQDSWEEF
;
A
#
# COMPACT_ATOMS: atom_id res chain seq x y z
N MET A 1 23.98 83.24 9.59
CA MET A 1 22.67 82.55 9.55
C MET A 1 22.61 81.40 8.55
N SER A 2 23.29 81.43 7.39
CA SER A 2 23.20 80.33 6.39
C SER A 2 23.70 78.96 6.85
N ALA A 3 24.75 78.86 7.65
CA ALA A 3 25.26 77.56 8.12
C ALA A 3 24.25 76.79 8.98
N SER A 4 23.51 77.49 9.85
CA SER A 4 22.45 76.89 10.67
C SER A 4 21.26 76.42 9.82
N ALA A 5 20.91 77.15 8.77
CA ALA A 5 19.85 76.75 7.84
C ALA A 5 20.23 75.48 7.05
N THR A 6 21.49 75.37 6.62
CA THR A 6 22.01 74.15 5.96
C THR A 6 22.00 72.95 6.89
N GLN A 7 22.43 73.11 8.14
CA GLN A 7 22.43 72.05 9.15
C GLN A 7 21.01 71.54 9.43
N VAL A 8 20.04 72.46 9.54
CA VAL A 8 18.62 72.11 9.73
C VAL A 8 18.08 71.38 8.50
N LYS A 9 18.39 71.83 7.29
CA LYS A 9 17.98 71.16 6.05
C LYS A 9 18.50 69.72 5.97
N GLN A 10 19.78 69.50 6.27
CA GLN A 10 20.36 68.15 6.32
C GLN A 10 19.71 67.28 7.41
N GLY A 11 19.42 67.86 8.57
CA GLY A 11 18.70 67.16 9.64
C GLY A 11 17.30 66.72 9.20
N VAL A 12 16.56 67.59 8.49
CA VAL A 12 15.24 67.26 7.94
C VAL A 12 15.33 66.15 6.89
N GLU A 13 16.33 66.18 6.00
CA GLU A 13 16.56 65.12 5.01
C GLU A 13 16.86 63.77 5.67
N LEU A 14 17.71 63.74 6.71
CA LEU A 14 18.01 62.52 7.48
C LEU A 14 16.79 61.96 8.21
N VAL A 15 15.96 62.83 8.80
CA VAL A 15 14.72 62.41 9.47
C VAL A 15 13.70 61.90 8.45
N SER A 16 13.60 62.52 7.26
CA SER A 16 12.75 62.03 6.17
C SER A 16 13.19 60.63 5.73
N ALA A 17 14.48 60.44 5.45
CA ALA A 17 15.03 59.14 5.06
C ALA A 17 14.81 58.06 6.14
N SER A 18 14.95 58.44 7.42
CA SER A 18 14.66 57.54 8.54
C SER A 18 13.17 57.16 8.61
N GLY A 19 12.27 58.11 8.30
CA GLY A 19 10.84 57.87 8.21
C GLY A 19 10.47 56.89 7.09
N ASP A 20 11.12 57.00 5.94
CA ASP A 20 10.95 56.09 4.81
C ASP A 20 11.40 54.66 5.18
N SER A 21 12.58 54.52 5.80
CA SER A 21 13.07 53.22 6.28
C SER A 21 12.17 52.58 7.34
N LEU A 22 11.62 53.38 8.28
CA LEU A 22 10.66 52.86 9.26
C LEU A 22 9.36 52.40 8.60
N THR A 23 8.91 53.08 7.55
CA THR A 23 7.72 52.69 6.77
C THR A 23 7.95 51.35 6.08
N GLU A 24 9.13 51.14 5.50
CA GLU A 24 9.53 49.85 4.90
C GLU A 24 9.58 48.73 5.95
N ILE A 25 10.18 48.98 7.12
CA ILE A 25 10.22 48.01 8.22
C ILE A 25 8.80 47.62 8.66
N VAL A 26 7.89 48.59 8.81
CA VAL A 26 6.49 48.30 9.20
C VAL A 26 5.80 47.45 8.14
N ALA A 27 6.04 47.71 6.85
CA ALA A 27 5.50 46.90 5.78
C ALA A 27 6.03 45.46 5.83
N GLU A 28 7.33 45.27 6.04
CA GLU A 28 7.97 43.95 6.14
C GLU A 28 7.50 43.16 7.37
N VAL A 29 7.35 43.81 8.52
CA VAL A 29 6.77 43.20 9.72
C VAL A 29 5.32 42.78 9.48
N GLY A 30 4.55 43.57 8.71
CA GLY A 30 3.22 43.18 8.27
C GLY A 30 3.22 41.92 7.42
N GLN A 31 4.15 41.82 6.46
CA GLN A 31 4.31 40.62 5.62
C GLN A 31 4.75 39.40 6.43
N MET A 32 5.66 39.59 7.40
CA MET A 32 6.06 38.53 8.33
C MET A 32 4.86 38.00 9.11
N GLY A 33 3.95 38.88 9.55
CA GLY A 33 2.71 38.49 10.22
C GLY A 33 1.81 37.61 9.33
N LEU A 34 1.65 37.97 8.05
CA LEU A 34 0.91 37.15 7.08
C LEU A 34 1.57 35.80 6.82
N PHE A 35 2.91 35.78 6.76
CA PHE A 35 3.67 34.55 6.60
C PHE A 35 3.48 33.61 7.81
N VAL A 36 3.58 34.12 9.04
CA VAL A 36 3.37 33.34 10.27
C VAL A 36 1.95 32.76 10.32
N ASN A 37 0.93 33.52 9.92
CA ASN A 37 -0.43 33.01 9.82
C ASN A 37 -0.53 31.85 8.82
N THR A 38 0.14 31.96 7.67
CA THR A 38 0.17 30.91 6.65
C THR A 38 0.90 29.65 7.16
N VAL A 39 2.04 29.81 7.83
CA VAL A 39 2.78 28.70 8.45
C VAL A 39 1.93 28.01 9.51
N THR A 40 1.22 28.76 10.34
CA THR A 40 0.37 28.20 11.41
C THR A 40 -0.79 27.41 10.82
N ALA A 41 -1.46 27.93 9.78
CA ALA A 41 -2.52 27.23 9.07
C ALA A 41 -2.00 25.92 8.43
N SER A 42 -0.89 26.00 7.68
CA SER A 42 -0.26 24.83 7.06
C SER A 42 0.20 23.78 8.09
N THR A 43 0.72 24.23 9.24
CA THR A 43 1.12 23.33 10.34
C THR A 43 -0.09 22.60 10.92
N SER A 44 -1.24 23.27 11.05
CA SER A 44 -2.48 22.64 11.50
C SER A 44 -2.97 21.58 10.51
N GLU A 45 -2.90 21.86 9.20
CA GLU A 45 -3.25 20.89 8.15
C GLU A 45 -2.30 19.69 8.16
N GLN A 46 -0.99 19.93 8.24
CA GLN A 46 0.01 18.87 8.36
C GLN A 46 -0.22 17.99 9.59
N ALA A 47 -0.62 18.56 10.73
CA ALA A 47 -0.96 17.80 11.92
C ALA A 47 -2.17 16.87 11.70
N VAL A 48 -3.13 17.27 10.86
CA VAL A 48 -4.24 16.39 10.45
C VAL A 48 -3.71 15.27 9.56
N SER A 49 -2.92 15.59 8.52
CA SER A 49 -2.34 14.58 7.63
C SER A 49 -1.45 13.58 8.35
N LEU A 50 -0.69 14.01 9.37
CA LEU A 50 0.12 13.09 10.18
C LEU A 50 -0.73 12.11 11.01
N ARG A 51 -1.92 12.52 11.46
CA ARG A 51 -2.85 11.58 12.13
C ARG A 51 -3.40 10.55 11.14
N GLU A 52 -3.70 10.97 9.91
CA GLU A 52 -4.15 10.06 8.85
C GLU A 52 -3.05 9.07 8.49
N ILE A 53 -1.81 9.54 8.31
CA ILE A 53 -0.64 8.67 8.07
C ILE A 53 -0.47 7.66 9.21
N SER A 54 -0.58 8.10 10.46
CA SER A 54 -0.49 7.20 11.62
C SER A 54 -1.57 6.12 11.59
N SER A 55 -2.82 6.48 11.31
CA SER A 55 -3.92 5.54 11.19
C SER A 55 -3.72 4.55 10.05
N SER A 56 -3.22 5.01 8.89
CA SER A 56 -2.88 4.14 7.76
C SER A 56 -1.72 3.18 8.10
N ALA A 57 -0.72 3.64 8.86
CA ALA A 57 0.37 2.79 9.33
C ALA A 57 -0.15 1.69 10.28
N ASP A 58 -1.06 2.01 11.20
CA ASP A 58 -1.71 1.01 12.08
C ASP A 58 -2.50 -0.03 11.27
N GLN A 59 -3.18 0.39 10.20
CA GLN A 59 -3.89 -0.52 9.30
C GLN A 59 -2.94 -1.41 8.49
N MET A 60 -1.84 -0.85 7.97
CA MET A 60 -0.80 -1.62 7.29
C MET A 60 -0.13 -2.63 8.22
N ASP A 61 0.11 -2.26 9.48
CA ASP A 61 0.66 -3.18 10.48
C ASP A 61 -0.31 -4.34 10.74
N LYS A 62 -1.59 -4.04 10.94
CA LYS A 62 -2.62 -5.07 11.11
C LYS A 62 -2.72 -6.01 9.90
N ALA A 63 -2.70 -5.45 8.68
CA ALA A 63 -2.71 -6.25 7.46
C ALA A 63 -1.45 -7.11 7.33
N THR A 64 -0.29 -6.57 7.68
CA THR A 64 0.98 -7.30 7.71
C THR A 64 0.93 -8.47 8.70
N GLN A 65 0.41 -8.24 9.91
CA GLN A 65 0.23 -9.28 10.91
C GLN A 65 -0.77 -10.35 10.44
N GLN A 66 -1.87 -9.94 9.81
CA GLN A 66 -2.84 -10.88 9.25
C GLN A 66 -2.22 -11.72 8.12
N ASN A 67 -1.40 -11.12 7.26
CA ASN A 67 -0.69 -11.85 6.22
C ASN A 67 0.30 -12.87 6.81
N ALA A 68 1.02 -12.49 7.88
CA ALA A 68 1.90 -13.41 8.59
C ALA A 68 1.11 -14.59 9.19
N ALA A 69 0.00 -14.31 9.90
CA ALA A 69 -0.86 -15.32 10.48
C ALA A 69 -1.47 -16.24 9.40
N MET A 70 -1.90 -15.67 8.27
CA MET A 70 -2.45 -16.43 7.14
C MET A 70 -1.40 -17.35 6.51
N VAL A 71 -0.14 -16.91 6.41
CA VAL A 71 0.97 -17.74 5.92
C VAL A 71 1.25 -18.89 6.89
N GLU A 72 1.23 -18.63 8.19
CA GLU A 72 1.39 -19.68 9.21
C GLU A 72 0.26 -20.71 9.14
N GLU A 73 -0.99 -20.27 9.06
CA GLU A 73 -2.16 -21.15 8.92
C GLU A 73 -2.08 -21.97 7.62
N THR A 74 -1.75 -21.32 6.50
CA THR A 74 -1.60 -21.99 5.19
C THR A 74 -0.48 -23.04 5.23
N THR A 75 0.62 -22.73 5.92
CA THR A 75 1.73 -23.68 6.11
C THR A 75 1.29 -24.88 6.95
N ALA A 76 0.56 -24.66 8.05
CA ALA A 76 0.02 -25.72 8.88
C ALA A 76 -1.00 -26.60 8.14
N ALA A 77 -1.86 -26.00 7.32
CA ALA A 77 -2.80 -26.70 6.45
C ALA A 77 -2.06 -27.56 5.43
N THR A 78 -1.02 -27.02 4.78
CA THR A 78 -0.20 -27.75 3.81
C THR A 78 0.51 -28.95 4.44
N GLN A 79 1.06 -28.80 5.64
CA GLN A 79 1.66 -29.92 6.38
C GLN A 79 0.65 -31.01 6.73
N SER A 80 -0.58 -30.62 7.10
CA SER A 80 -1.65 -31.58 7.41
C SER A 80 -2.09 -32.34 6.16
N LEU A 81 -2.26 -31.64 5.04
CA LEU A 81 -2.56 -32.26 3.74
C LEU A 81 -1.46 -33.23 3.28
N SER A 82 -0.18 -32.89 3.53
CA SER A 82 0.95 -33.81 3.26
C SER A 82 0.83 -35.11 4.06
N ARG A 83 0.52 -35.02 5.36
CA ARG A 83 0.33 -36.20 6.23
C ARG A 83 -0.85 -37.07 5.79
N GLU A 84 -1.97 -36.45 5.39
CA GLU A 84 -3.13 -37.18 4.86
C GLU A 84 -2.80 -37.88 3.53
N THR A 85 -2.02 -37.22 2.66
CA THR A 85 -1.57 -37.81 1.39
C THR A 85 -0.64 -39.01 1.62
N GLU A 86 0.28 -38.92 2.58
CA GLU A 86 1.13 -40.05 2.99
C GLU A 86 0.30 -41.22 3.54
N THR A 87 -0.70 -40.92 4.37
CA THR A 87 -1.61 -41.92 4.92
C THR A 87 -2.40 -42.62 3.81
N LEU A 88 -2.88 -41.87 2.82
CA LEU A 88 -3.58 -42.43 1.66
C LEU A 88 -2.66 -43.32 0.81
N ALA A 89 -1.41 -42.91 0.61
CA ALA A 89 -0.41 -43.71 -0.09
C ALA A 89 -0.12 -45.04 0.63
N ASP A 90 0.00 -45.04 1.95
CA ASP A 90 0.17 -46.27 2.74
C ASP A 90 -1.06 -47.21 2.62
N MET A 91 -2.27 -46.66 2.67
CA MET A 91 -3.49 -47.45 2.46
C MET A 91 -3.56 -48.11 1.08
N VAL A 92 -3.17 -47.38 0.03
CA VAL A 92 -3.11 -47.92 -1.35
C VAL A 92 -2.01 -48.97 -1.48
N ALA A 93 -0.85 -48.79 -0.83
CA ALA A 93 0.24 -49.76 -0.87
C ALA A 93 -0.13 -51.11 -0.22
N ARG A 94 -1.04 -51.11 0.77
CA ARG A 94 -1.58 -52.33 1.41
C ARG A 94 -2.53 -53.11 0.51
N PHE A 95 -3.07 -52.50 -0.54
CA PHE A 95 -3.97 -53.17 -1.49
C PHE A 95 -3.18 -54.17 -2.35
N LYS A 96 -3.15 -55.44 -1.91
CA LYS A 96 -2.58 -56.54 -2.70
C LYS A 96 -3.56 -57.01 -3.77
N VAL A 97 -3.24 -56.77 -5.04
CA VAL A 97 -3.97 -57.34 -6.18
C VAL A 97 -3.60 -58.81 -6.30
N ARG A 98 -4.54 -59.70 -5.97
CA ARG A 98 -4.37 -61.14 -6.06
C ARG A 98 -4.39 -61.55 -7.55
N GLY A 99 -3.21 -61.63 -8.18
CA GLY A 99 -3.05 -62.16 -9.55
C GLY A 99 -1.96 -61.54 -10.45
N GLY A 100 -1.25 -60.49 -10.01
CA GLY A 100 -0.21 -59.86 -10.85
C GLY A 100 1.18 -60.50 -10.65
N GLN A 101 1.77 -61.05 -11.72
CA GLN A 101 3.19 -61.40 -11.79
C GLN A 101 4.08 -60.24 -11.27
N PRO A 102 5.27 -60.52 -10.70
CA PRO A 102 6.16 -59.49 -10.18
C PRO A 102 6.68 -58.60 -11.33
N VAL A 103 6.02 -57.48 -11.56
CA VAL A 103 6.54 -56.40 -12.40
C VAL A 103 7.63 -55.65 -11.61
N SER A 104 8.82 -55.62 -12.20
CA SER A 104 10.06 -55.12 -11.61
C SER A 104 9.91 -53.75 -10.93
N ALA A 105 10.30 -53.68 -9.65
CA ALA A 105 10.14 -52.51 -8.77
C ALA A 105 10.78 -51.21 -9.29
N ARG A 106 11.70 -51.30 -10.26
CA ARG A 106 12.42 -50.14 -10.80
C ARG A 106 11.58 -49.24 -11.69
N THR A 107 10.55 -49.80 -12.33
CA THR A 107 9.66 -49.04 -13.24
C THR A 107 8.55 -48.32 -12.48
N GLN A 108 8.23 -48.76 -11.26
CA GLN A 108 7.20 -48.12 -10.42
C GLN A 108 7.74 -46.86 -9.72
N SER A 109 9.01 -46.88 -9.29
CA SER A 109 9.66 -45.71 -8.68
C SER A 109 9.76 -44.50 -9.62
N SER A 110 9.93 -44.71 -10.93
CA SER A 110 9.98 -43.61 -11.91
C SER A 110 8.59 -43.01 -12.17
N ALA A 111 7.54 -43.82 -12.18
CA ALA A 111 6.16 -43.35 -12.37
C ALA A 111 5.65 -42.55 -11.16
N LEU A 112 5.99 -42.99 -9.94
CA LEU A 112 5.65 -42.27 -8.71
C LEU A 112 6.39 -40.93 -8.59
N ARG A 113 7.66 -40.87 -9.04
CA ARG A 113 8.42 -39.62 -9.04
C ARG A 113 7.91 -38.62 -10.09
N ALA A 114 7.45 -39.10 -11.24
CA ALA A 114 6.86 -38.26 -12.28
C ALA A 114 5.50 -37.68 -11.86
N THR A 115 4.67 -38.47 -11.16
CA THR A 115 3.40 -37.99 -10.62
C THR A 115 3.58 -37.00 -9.48
N ALA A 116 4.54 -37.23 -8.57
CA ALA A 116 4.90 -36.26 -7.53
C ALA A 116 5.42 -34.93 -8.12
N ALA A 117 6.21 -34.97 -9.19
CA ALA A 117 6.69 -33.77 -9.88
C ALA A 117 5.55 -32.99 -10.57
N ALA A 118 4.54 -33.68 -11.09
CA ALA A 118 3.35 -33.05 -11.67
C ALA A 118 2.44 -32.40 -10.61
N MET A 119 2.38 -32.96 -9.40
CA MET A 119 1.61 -32.40 -8.28
C MET A 119 2.32 -31.23 -7.57
N ALA A 120 3.66 -31.19 -7.64
CA ALA A 120 4.46 -30.08 -7.11
C ALA A 120 4.52 -28.86 -8.03
N ALA A 121 3.99 -28.96 -9.26
CA ALA A 121 3.90 -27.83 -10.17
C ALA A 121 2.74 -26.90 -9.77
N PRO A 122 2.96 -25.58 -9.70
CA PRO A 122 1.90 -24.63 -9.38
C PRO A 122 0.81 -24.68 -10.46
N ALA A 123 -0.46 -24.62 -10.04
CA ALA A 123 -1.61 -24.68 -10.94
C ALA A 123 -1.50 -23.60 -12.03
N PRO A 124 -1.73 -23.93 -13.32
CA PRO A 124 -1.68 -22.93 -14.38
C PRO A 124 -2.77 -21.88 -14.15
N ALA A 125 -2.40 -20.61 -14.22
CA ALA A 125 -3.32 -19.48 -14.06
C ALA A 125 -4.55 -19.64 -14.97
N PRO A 126 -5.76 -19.30 -14.49
CA PRO A 126 -6.97 -19.44 -15.29
C PRO A 126 -6.86 -18.59 -16.55
N ARG A 127 -6.98 -19.23 -17.71
CA ARG A 127 -7.06 -18.53 -19.00
C ARG A 127 -8.29 -17.60 -18.98
N PRO A 128 -8.17 -16.36 -19.48
CA PRO A 128 -9.27 -15.42 -19.50
C PRO A 128 -10.40 -15.98 -20.38
N VAL A 129 -11.54 -16.27 -19.76
CA VAL A 129 -12.78 -16.59 -20.47
C VAL A 129 -13.28 -15.31 -21.15
N PRO A 130 -13.64 -15.32 -22.44
CA PRO A 130 -14.26 -14.16 -23.06
C PRO A 130 -15.63 -13.93 -22.39
N LYS A 131 -15.79 -12.77 -21.74
CA LYS A 131 -17.06 -12.33 -21.13
C LYS A 131 -18.14 -12.33 -22.20
N ALA A 132 -19.13 -13.21 -22.03
CA ALA A 132 -20.38 -13.13 -22.79
C ALA A 132 -21.09 -11.81 -22.45
N ILE A 133 -21.44 -11.05 -23.48
CA ILE A 133 -22.17 -9.78 -23.34
C ILE A 133 -23.62 -10.11 -22.94
N PRO A 134 -24.13 -9.67 -21.78
CA PRO A 134 -25.53 -9.89 -21.42
C PRO A 134 -26.42 -8.98 -22.27
N ARG A 135 -27.37 -9.57 -23.01
CA ARG A 135 -28.48 -8.82 -23.59
C ARG A 135 -29.41 -8.37 -22.47
N SER A 136 -29.34 -7.08 -22.14
CA SER A 136 -30.22 -6.41 -21.20
C SER A 136 -31.66 -6.39 -21.73
N VAL A 137 -32.59 -6.94 -20.97
CA VAL A 137 -34.01 -6.58 -21.02
C VAL A 137 -34.41 -6.18 -19.59
N GLY A 138 -34.78 -4.92 -19.40
CA GLY A 138 -35.45 -4.45 -18.18
C GLY A 138 -34.64 -3.40 -17.40
N ASN A 139 -35.11 -2.16 -17.47
CA ASN A 139 -34.64 -1.02 -16.69
C ASN A 139 -34.93 -1.24 -15.20
N THR A 140 -33.89 -1.03 -14.35
CA THR A 140 -33.87 -0.59 -12.93
C THR A 140 -33.07 -1.51 -12.01
N ALA A 141 -31.80 -1.13 -11.74
CA ALA A 141 -31.20 -1.09 -10.41
C ALA A 141 -29.76 -0.55 -10.52
N VAL A 142 -29.47 0.48 -9.74
CA VAL A 142 -28.20 1.22 -9.65
C VAL A 142 -27.03 0.28 -9.36
N ALA A 143 -25.99 0.37 -10.20
CA ALA A 143 -24.69 -0.21 -9.92
C ALA A 143 -24.00 0.61 -8.82
N ALA A 144 -23.87 0.03 -7.62
CA ALA A 144 -22.81 0.44 -6.71
C ALA A 144 -21.50 -0.04 -7.32
N SER A 145 -20.69 0.93 -7.72
CA SER A 145 -19.35 0.77 -8.28
C SER A 145 -18.47 -0.10 -7.39
N GLN A 146 -17.78 -1.03 -8.05
CA GLN A 146 -16.73 -1.86 -7.48
C GLN A 146 -15.58 -0.96 -7.03
N ASP A 147 -15.14 -1.15 -5.80
CA ASP A 147 -13.94 -0.52 -5.23
C ASP A 147 -12.73 -0.81 -6.12
N SER A 148 -12.21 0.27 -6.70
CA SER A 148 -11.03 0.34 -7.52
C SER A 148 -9.77 0.24 -6.65
N TRP A 149 -9.17 -0.94 -6.59
CA TRP A 149 -7.77 -1.10 -6.18
C TRP A 149 -6.86 -0.85 -7.40
N GLU A 150 -6.81 0.38 -7.89
CA GLU A 150 -5.80 0.85 -8.86
C GLU A 150 -5.37 2.30 -8.59
N GLU A 151 -5.29 2.71 -7.32
CA GLU A 151 -4.56 3.92 -6.97
C GLU A 151 -3.99 3.78 -5.56
N PHE A 152 -2.74 3.32 -5.45
CA PHE A 152 -1.70 3.74 -4.48
C PHE A 152 -0.35 3.12 -4.90
#